data_AF-A0A949GGY2-F1
#
_entry.id   AF-A0A949GGY2-F1
#
_cell.length_a   1.000
_cell.length_b   1.000
_cell.length_c   1.000
_cell.angle_alpha   90.00
_cell.angle_beta   90.00
_cell.angle_gamma   90.00
#
_symmetry.space_group_name_H-M   'P 1'
#
loop_
_entity.id
_entity.type
_entity.pdbx_description
1 polymer ?
#
loop_
_entity_poly.entity_id
_entity_poly.type
_entity_poly.pdbx_seq_one_letter_code
_entity_poly.pdbx_strand_id
1 'polypeptide(L)'
;LLLFFGTIFFGLELPTQPIKWLTFTWLIILGTASSTLLGIAFSVVPKSGRGASAVVSPVVIVLQFFSGVFFIFTTLPSWMQHFAALFPLKWLTQGMRSVFLPDSFATQEAAKSWEINKIAIILIAWLVAGFFISLKTFKWSKE
;
A
#
# COMPACT_ATOMS: atom_id res chain seq x y z
N LEU A 1 -12.86 -6.76 12.25
CA LEU A 1 -13.58 -7.72 11.38
C LEU A 1 -12.62 -8.59 10.57
N LEU A 2 -11.80 -8.05 9.67
CA LEU A 2 -10.91 -8.86 8.82
C LEU A 2 -9.96 -9.78 9.61
N LEU A 3 -9.33 -9.28 10.69
CA LEU A 3 -8.46 -10.12 11.54
C LEU A 3 -9.21 -11.27 12.20
N PHE A 4 -10.45 -11.03 12.66
CA PHE A 4 -11.28 -12.04 13.29
C PHE A 4 -11.72 -13.14 12.31
N PHE A 5 -12.14 -12.76 11.11
CA PHE A 5 -12.48 -13.76 10.08
C PHE A 5 -11.22 -14.46 9.56
N GLY A 6 -10.10 -13.75 9.42
CA GLY A 6 -8.80 -14.31 9.04
C GLY A 6 -8.33 -15.39 10.01
N THR A 7 -8.46 -15.17 11.32
CA THR A 7 -8.06 -16.15 12.32
C THR A 7 -8.96 -17.37 12.31
N ILE A 8 -10.28 -17.18 12.27
CA ILE A 8 -11.25 -18.28 12.38
C ILE A 8 -11.33 -19.13 11.12
N PHE A 9 -11.37 -18.50 9.95
CA PHE A 9 -11.65 -19.21 8.68
C PHE A 9 -10.40 -19.50 7.86
N PHE A 10 -9.32 -18.72 8.04
CA PHE A 10 -8.11 -18.83 7.23
C PHE A 10 -6.85 -19.20 8.02
N GLY A 11 -6.98 -19.44 9.33
CA GLY A 11 -5.85 -19.85 10.18
C GLY A 11 -4.77 -18.77 10.33
N LEU A 12 -5.13 -17.49 10.19
CA LEU A 12 -4.20 -16.38 10.38
C LEU A 12 -3.65 -16.38 11.81
N GLU A 13 -2.33 -16.51 11.97
CA GLU A 13 -1.68 -16.31 13.25
C GLU A 13 -1.55 -14.82 13.56
N LEU A 14 -2.12 -14.39 14.69
CA LEU A 14 -2.01 -12.99 15.11
C LEU A 14 -0.62 -12.70 15.69
N PRO A 15 -0.11 -11.47 15.55
CA PRO A 15 1.15 -11.10 16.15
C PRO A 15 1.11 -11.25 17.68
N THR A 16 2.07 -11.98 18.23
CA THR A 16 2.23 -12.15 19.69
C THR A 16 3.05 -11.03 20.31
N GLN A 17 3.89 -10.37 19.51
CA GLN A 17 4.79 -9.32 19.98
C GLN A 17 4.14 -7.93 19.86
N PRO A 18 4.20 -7.08 20.90
CA PRO A 18 3.64 -5.72 20.87
C PRO A 18 4.20 -4.85 19.74
N ILE A 19 5.47 -5.05 19.37
CA ILE A 19 6.12 -4.28 18.32
C ILE A 19 5.44 -4.47 16.96
N LYS A 20 4.96 -5.69 16.65
CA LYS A 20 4.27 -5.98 15.38
C LYS A 20 2.89 -5.31 15.33
N TRP A 21 2.21 -5.15 16.46
CA TRP A 21 0.98 -4.37 16.54
C TRP A 21 1.21 -2.87 16.35
N LEU A 22 2.32 -2.34 16.89
CA LEU A 22 2.73 -0.96 16.60
C LEU A 22 3.03 -0.79 15.11
N THR A 23 3.75 -1.75 14.51
CA THR A 23 4.04 -1.78 13.06
C THR A 23 2.76 -1.78 12.23
N PHE A 24 1.83 -2.67 12.55
CA PHE A 24 0.52 -2.74 11.92
C PHE A 24 -0.24 -1.41 12.00
N THR A 25 -0.25 -0.79 13.18
CA THR A 25 -0.98 0.44 13.44
C THR A 25 -0.48 1.58 12.57
N TRP A 26 0.83 1.84 12.57
CA TRP A 26 1.36 2.93 11.75
C TRP A 26 1.28 2.62 10.25
N LEU A 27 1.39 1.35 9.84
CA LEU A 27 1.20 0.94 8.44
C LEU A 27 -0.22 1.26 7.95
N ILE A 28 -1.24 0.96 8.76
CA ILE A 28 -2.63 1.32 8.43
C ILE A 28 -2.77 2.83 8.35
N ILE A 29 -2.28 3.58 9.33
CA ILE A 29 -2.42 5.04 9.36
C ILE A 29 -1.72 5.68 8.14
N LEU A 30 -0.43 5.38 7.93
CA LEU A 30 0.33 5.95 6.82
C LEU A 30 -0.18 5.46 5.46
N GLY A 31 -0.49 4.17 5.33
CA GLY A 31 -1.01 3.59 4.10
C GLY A 31 -2.36 4.19 3.70
N THR A 32 -3.29 4.32 4.64
CA THR A 32 -4.61 4.92 4.38
C THR A 32 -4.53 6.41 4.11
N ALA A 33 -3.73 7.16 4.89
CA ALA A 33 -3.56 8.59 4.69
C ALA A 33 -2.87 8.88 3.35
N SER A 34 -1.81 8.14 3.00
CA SER A 34 -1.13 8.26 1.70
C SER A 34 -2.08 7.92 0.55
N SER A 35 -2.84 6.82 0.65
CA SER A 35 -3.80 6.43 -0.39
C SER A 35 -4.92 7.46 -0.55
N THR A 36 -5.40 8.03 0.56
CA THR A 36 -6.42 9.09 0.54
C THR A 36 -5.91 10.32 -0.18
N LEU A 37 -4.71 10.81 0.17
CA LEU A 37 -4.12 11.98 -0.48
C LEU A 37 -3.81 11.72 -1.96
N LEU A 38 -3.38 10.52 -2.32
CA LEU A 38 -3.20 10.18 -3.73
C LEU A 38 -4.52 10.11 -4.49
N GLY A 39 -5.58 9.60 -3.88
CA GLY A 39 -6.93 9.65 -4.44
C GLY A 39 -7.42 11.08 -4.66
N ILE A 40 -7.20 11.97 -3.69
CA ILE A 40 -7.53 13.41 -3.81
C ILE A 40 -6.69 14.04 -4.92
N ALA A 41 -5.37 13.81 -4.95
CA ALA A 41 -4.49 14.32 -5.98
C ALA A 41 -4.92 13.88 -7.40
N PHE A 42 -5.38 12.64 -7.53
CA PHE A 42 -5.85 12.04 -8.79
C PHE A 42 -7.29 12.45 -9.15
N SER A 43 -8.06 13.03 -8.23
CA SER A 43 -9.49 13.38 -8.45
C SER A 43 -9.75 14.32 -9.62
N VAL A 44 -8.73 15.05 -10.09
CA VAL A 44 -8.81 15.95 -11.24
C VAL A 44 -8.78 15.24 -12.60
N VAL A 45 -8.38 13.96 -12.62
CA VAL A 45 -8.24 13.19 -13.87
C VAL A 45 -9.60 12.76 -14.42
N PRO A 46 -10.53 12.20 -13.61
CA PRO A 46 -11.88 11.94 -14.08
C PRO A 46 -12.65 13.22 -14.43
N LYS A 47 -13.28 13.24 -15.60
CA LYS A 47 -14.06 14.40 -16.08
C LYS A 47 -15.42 14.56 -15.38
N SER A 48 -15.89 13.52 -14.68
CA SER A 48 -17.14 13.56 -13.91
C SER A 48 -17.09 12.59 -12.74
N GLY A 49 -17.81 12.90 -11.66
CA GLY A 49 -17.92 12.01 -10.50
C GLY A 49 -18.52 10.65 -10.84
N ARG A 50 -19.50 10.61 -11.77
CA ARG A 50 -20.13 9.37 -12.26
C ARG A 50 -19.13 8.42 -12.95
N GLY A 51 -18.11 8.96 -13.61
CA GLY A 51 -17.07 8.17 -14.29
C GLY A 51 -15.81 7.91 -13.45
N ALA A 52 -15.71 8.48 -12.25
CA ALA A 52 -14.46 8.46 -11.47
C ALA A 52 -13.96 7.04 -11.16
N SER A 53 -14.85 6.16 -10.69
CA SER A 53 -14.49 4.78 -10.38
C SER A 53 -14.00 4.00 -11.61
N ALA A 54 -14.60 4.25 -12.79
CA ALA A 54 -14.21 3.59 -14.03
C ALA A 54 -12.79 3.97 -14.49
N VAL A 55 -12.32 5.17 -14.14
CA VAL A 55 -10.96 5.63 -14.45
C VAL A 55 -9.96 5.19 -13.38
N VAL A 56 -10.33 5.26 -12.10
CA VAL A 56 -9.43 4.95 -10.98
C VAL A 56 -9.19 3.44 -10.84
N SER A 57 -10.24 2.63 -10.98
CA SER A 57 -10.15 1.19 -10.69
C SER A 57 -9.11 0.46 -11.56
N PRO A 58 -9.02 0.67 -12.89
CA PRO A 58 -7.98 0.03 -13.70
C PRO A 58 -6.57 0.40 -13.25
N VAL A 59 -6.33 1.66 -12.88
CA VAL A 59 -5.02 2.12 -12.38
C VAL A 59 -4.66 1.39 -11.08
N VAL A 60 -5.60 1.32 -10.14
CA VAL A 60 -5.38 0.62 -8.86
C VAL A 60 -5.18 -0.87 -9.08
N ILE A 61 -5.92 -1.50 -10.00
CA ILE A 61 -5.76 -2.93 -10.34
C ILE A 61 -4.37 -3.21 -10.90
N VAL A 62 -3.89 -2.40 -11.85
CA VAL A 62 -2.53 -2.56 -12.40
C VAL A 62 -1.48 -2.45 -11.29
N LEU A 63 -1.63 -1.47 -10.40
CA LEU A 63 -0.73 -1.32 -9.26
C LEU A 63 -0.79 -2.52 -8.32
N GLN A 64 -1.97 -3.09 -8.05
CA GLN A 64 -2.13 -4.28 -7.20
C GLN A 64 -1.41 -5.50 -7.78
N PHE A 65 -1.50 -5.71 -9.09
CA PHE A 65 -0.78 -6.80 -9.77
C PHE A 65 0.74 -6.66 -9.60
N PHE A 66 1.26 -5.45 -9.75
CA PHE A 66 2.70 -5.22 -9.73
C PHE A 66 3.24 -5.20 -8.28
N SER A 67 2.40 -4.84 -7.31
CA SER A 67 2.78 -4.67 -5.89
C SER A 67 2.71 -5.95 -5.06
N GLY A 68 2.51 -7.10 -5.69
CA GLY A 68 2.44 -8.39 -5.01
C GLY A 68 1.21 -8.56 -4.13
N VAL A 69 0.07 -7.99 -4.55
CA VAL A 69 -1.25 -8.23 -3.94
C VAL A 69 -1.87 -9.52 -4.51
N PHE A 70 -1.82 -9.69 -5.83
CA PHE A 70 -2.38 -10.85 -6.52
C PHE A 70 -1.36 -11.94 -6.86
N PHE A 71 -0.09 -11.55 -7.08
CA PHE A 71 0.99 -12.46 -7.40
C PHE A 71 2.09 -12.41 -6.34
N ILE A 72 2.91 -13.46 -6.28
CA ILE A 72 4.10 -13.46 -5.44
C ILE A 72 5.10 -12.47 -6.03
N PHE A 73 5.47 -11.43 -5.28
CA PHE A 73 6.27 -10.33 -5.81
C PHE A 73 7.63 -10.79 -6.38
N THR A 74 8.25 -11.81 -5.77
CA THR A 74 9.55 -12.34 -6.19
C THR A 74 9.52 -13.14 -7.50
N THR A 75 8.34 -13.57 -7.96
CA THR A 75 8.19 -14.27 -9.24
C THR A 75 7.92 -13.33 -10.41
N LEU A 76 7.67 -12.04 -10.13
CA LEU A 76 7.47 -11.03 -11.16
C LEU A 76 8.78 -10.67 -11.86
N PRO A 77 8.76 -10.32 -13.16
CA PRO A 77 9.91 -9.76 -13.86
C PRO A 77 10.51 -8.55 -13.12
N SER A 78 11.83 -8.40 -13.16
CA SER A 78 12.56 -7.36 -12.42
C SER A 78 12.06 -5.93 -12.74
N TRP A 79 11.72 -5.66 -14.00
CA TRP A 79 11.19 -4.35 -14.40
C TRP A 79 9.85 -4.03 -13.71
N MET A 80 8.97 -5.02 -13.52
CA MET A 80 7.70 -4.85 -12.79
C MET A 80 7.97 -4.57 -11.32
N GLN A 81 8.94 -5.27 -10.73
CA GLN A 81 9.35 -5.05 -9.34
C GLN A 81 9.90 -3.64 -9.13
N HIS A 82 10.76 -3.16 -10.03
CA HIS A 82 11.29 -1.80 -9.98
C HIS A 82 10.20 -0.75 -10.15
N PHE A 83 9.27 -0.95 -11.09
CA PHE A 83 8.12 -0.07 -11.27
C PHE A 83 7.26 -0.02 -10.01
N ALA A 84 6.89 -1.18 -9.45
CA ALA A 84 6.08 -1.27 -8.24
C ALA A 84 6.76 -0.58 -7.05
N ALA A 85 8.08 -0.69 -6.93
CA ALA A 85 8.87 -0.08 -5.87
C ALA A 85 8.84 1.47 -5.89
N LEU A 86 8.40 2.09 -6.99
CA LEU A 86 8.16 3.54 -7.04
C LEU A 86 6.91 3.95 -6.26
N PHE A 87 5.92 3.07 -6.15
CA PHE A 87 4.60 3.36 -5.59
C PHE A 87 4.46 2.87 -4.15
N PRO A 88 3.64 3.52 -3.31
CA PRO A 88 3.53 3.17 -1.89
C PRO A 88 2.91 1.78 -1.67
N LEU A 89 2.11 1.29 -2.63
CA LEU A 89 1.36 0.04 -2.48
C LEU A 89 2.27 -1.17 -2.28
N LYS A 90 3.39 -1.29 -3.01
CA LYS A 90 4.39 -2.36 -2.82
C LYS A 90 4.96 -2.35 -1.41
N TRP A 91 5.25 -1.16 -0.88
CA TRP A 91 5.83 -1.03 0.46
C TRP A 91 4.82 -1.36 1.55
N LEU A 92 3.55 -0.97 1.35
CA LEU A 92 2.46 -1.35 2.23
C LEU A 92 2.26 -2.87 2.25
N THR A 93 2.26 -3.56 1.10
CA THR A 93 2.08 -5.03 1.07
C THR A 93 3.24 -5.76 1.76
N GLN A 94 4.48 -5.33 1.54
CA GLN A 94 5.66 -5.85 2.24
C GLN A 94 5.58 -5.60 3.75
N GLY A 95 5.14 -4.41 4.17
CA GLY A 95 4.93 -4.07 5.57
C GLY A 95 3.88 -4.96 6.23
N MET A 96 2.74 -5.17 5.56
CA MET A 96 1.68 -6.04 6.08
C MET A 96 2.17 -7.48 6.23
N ARG A 97 2.96 -8.01 5.28
CA ARG A 97 3.60 -9.32 5.41
C ARG A 97 4.52 -9.39 6.63
N SER A 98 5.32 -8.36 6.89
CA SER A 98 6.22 -8.34 8.07
C SER A 98 5.50 -8.44 9.42
N VAL A 99 4.25 -7.99 9.48
CA VAL A 99 3.40 -8.07 10.68
C VAL A 99 2.91 -9.50 10.90
N PHE A 100 2.41 -10.16 9.85
CA PHE A 100 1.71 -11.44 9.98
C PHE A 100 2.59 -12.67 9.72
N LEU A 101 3.74 -12.51 9.06
CA LEU A 101 4.65 -13.61 8.76
C LEU A 101 5.80 -13.69 9.78
N PRO A 102 6.37 -14.90 9.98
CA PRO A 102 7.52 -15.09 10.84
C PRO A 102 8.79 -14.47 10.24
N ASP A 103 9.75 -14.10 11.08
CA ASP A 103 10.97 -13.40 10.63
C ASP A 103 11.85 -14.25 9.71
N SER A 104 11.77 -15.58 9.81
CA SER A 104 12.42 -16.50 8.88
C SER A 104 11.96 -16.30 7.43
N PHE A 105 10.73 -15.83 7.22
CA PHE A 105 10.17 -15.55 5.91
C PHE A 105 10.80 -14.31 5.25
N ALA A 106 11.46 -13.43 6.00
CA ALA A 106 12.11 -12.23 5.45
C ALA A 106 13.13 -12.56 4.34
N THR A 107 13.77 -13.74 4.45
CA THR A 107 14.74 -14.23 3.46
C THR A 107 14.11 -14.55 2.09
N GLN A 108 12.79 -14.76 2.05
CA GLN A 108 12.03 -15.04 0.83
C GLN A 108 11.49 -13.76 0.17
N GLU A 109 11.63 -12.59 0.80
CA GLU A 109 11.31 -11.32 0.16
C GLU A 109 12.36 -10.93 -0.88
N ALA A 110 11.99 -10.08 -1.84
CA ALA A 110 12.88 -9.66 -2.93
C ALA A 110 14.18 -9.01 -2.42
N ALA A 111 14.11 -8.27 -1.31
CA ALA A 111 15.26 -7.64 -0.66
C ALA A 111 15.93 -8.52 0.41
N LYS A 112 15.49 -9.78 0.56
CA LYS A 112 15.90 -10.73 1.60
C LYS A 112 15.77 -10.19 3.04
N SER A 113 14.96 -9.16 3.21
CA SER A 113 14.68 -8.49 4.47
C SER A 113 13.35 -7.76 4.40
N TRP A 114 12.77 -7.42 5.55
CA TRP A 114 11.51 -6.68 5.60
C TRP A 114 11.64 -5.19 5.25
N GLU A 115 12.85 -4.62 5.29
CA GLU A 115 13.12 -3.20 5.03
C GLU A 115 12.17 -2.23 5.78
N ILE A 116 11.82 -2.50 7.04
CA ILE A 116 10.82 -1.73 7.82
C ILE A 116 11.08 -0.22 7.81
N ASN A 117 12.33 0.19 8.02
CA ASN A 117 12.72 1.61 7.99
C ASN A 117 12.47 2.25 6.63
N LYS A 118 12.75 1.51 5.55
CA LYS A 118 12.55 1.98 4.17
C LYS A 118 11.07 2.06 3.81
N ILE A 119 10.26 1.11 4.29
CA ILE A 119 8.79 1.18 4.17
C ILE A 119 8.28 2.47 4.79
N ALA A 120 8.70 2.77 6.03
CA ALA A 120 8.28 3.99 6.72
C ALA A 120 8.69 5.24 5.94
N ILE A 121 9.95 5.33 5.50
CA ILE A 121 10.47 6.46 4.70
C ILE A 121 9.64 6.66 3.44
N ILE A 122 9.35 5.60 2.69
CA ILE A 122 8.67 5.71 1.39
C ILE A 122 7.19 6.04 1.56
N LEU A 123 6.51 5.47 2.57
CA LEU A 123 5.13 5.83 2.86
C LEU A 123 5.01 7.29 3.33
N ILE A 124 5.94 7.78 4.16
CA ILE A 124 6.00 9.19 4.56
C ILE A 124 6.28 10.08 3.34
N ALA A 125 7.23 9.70 2.48
CA ALA A 125 7.53 10.46 1.27
C ALA A 125 6.30 10.59 0.36
N TRP A 126 5.55 9.51 0.17
CA TRP A 126 4.31 9.53 -0.61
C TRP A 126 3.16 10.26 0.09
N LEU A 127 3.09 10.21 1.42
CA LEU A 127 2.14 11.01 2.20
C LEU A 127 2.39 12.51 1.95
N VAL A 128 3.65 12.95 2.10
CA VAL A 128 4.06 14.33 1.90
C VAL A 128 3.86 14.76 0.44
N ALA A 129 4.28 13.94 -0.52
CA ALA A 129 4.08 14.21 -1.94
C ALA A 129 2.58 14.31 -2.27
N GLY A 130 1.78 13.34 -1.82
CA GLY A 130 0.32 13.34 -2.01
C GLY A 130 -0.34 14.58 -1.41
N PHE A 131 0.11 15.03 -0.24
CA PHE A 131 -0.38 16.25 0.40
C PHE A 131 -0.12 17.48 -0.48
N PHE A 132 1.14 17.70 -0.89
CA PHE A 132 1.49 18.86 -1.71
C PHE A 132 0.87 18.83 -3.11
N ILE A 133 0.76 17.65 -3.73
CA ILE A 133 0.09 17.51 -5.03
C ILE A 133 -1.40 17.82 -4.86
N SER A 134 -2.05 17.27 -3.83
CA SER A 134 -3.47 17.54 -3.54
C SER A 134 -3.72 19.03 -3.37
N LEU A 135 -2.88 19.75 -2.62
CA LEU A 135 -3.01 21.21 -2.46
C LEU A 135 -2.93 21.98 -3.80
N LYS A 136 -2.15 21.46 -4.76
CA LYS A 136 -1.97 22.11 -6.07
C LYS A 136 -3.05 21.74 -7.08
N THR A 137 -3.51 20.48 -7.07
CA THR A 137 -4.45 19.98 -8.08
C THR A 137 -5.88 20.18 -7.65
N PHE A 138 -6.20 20.01 -6.37
CA PHE A 138 -7.56 20.07 -5.87
C PHE A 138 -8.13 21.49 -6.00
N LYS A 139 -9.18 21.61 -6.81
CA LYS A 139 -9.98 22.83 -6.94
C LYS A 139 -11.39 22.51 -6.51
N TRP A 140 -11.91 23.30 -5.58
CA TRP A 140 -13.32 23.24 -5.22
C TRP A 140 -14.16 23.59 -6.45
N SER A 141 -15.00 22.65 -6.88
CA SER A 141 -16.04 22.94 -7.87
C SER A 141 -17.00 23.93 -7.24
N LYS A 142 -17.03 25.16 -7.77
CA LYS A 142 -18.14 26.07 -7.53
C LYS A 142 -19.26 25.60 -8.45
N GLU A 143 -20.19 24.82 -7.90
CA GLU A 143 -21.57 24.93 -8.40
C GLU A 143 -22.11 26.32 -8.05
#